data_AF-A0A958E7R2-F1
#
_entry.id   AF-A0A958E7R2-F1
#
_cell.length_a   1.000
_cell.length_b   1.000
_cell.length_c   1.000
_cell.angle_alpha   90.00
_cell.angle_beta   90.00
_cell.angle_gamma   90.00
#
_symmetry.space_group_name_H-M   'P 1'
#
loop_
_entity.id
_entity.type
_entity.pdbx_description
1 polymer ?
#
loop_
_entity_poly.entity_id
_entity_poly.type
_entity_poly.pdbx_seq_one_letter_code
_entity_poly.pdbx_strand_id
1 'polypeptide(L)'
;SIEVQEEVMLSEIQRRHITNRQSIFRSEIETAAADSYKRLIAPSIEREIRNELSERADDHAIHIFATNLKNLLMQPPVKDKIIMGIDPAYRTGCKVAVIDETGKYLEGATIFPHAPQNRVFEAKSALRHFIDKYQTEIIAIGNGTASRETEALVAELIGEIKQETPERELVYIIVNEAGASVYSASKVAKVEFPELEASQRGNISIARRLMDPLAELV
;
A
#
# COMPACT_ATOMS: atom_id res chain seq x y z
N SER A 1 23.12 10.23 -15.79
CA SER A 1 23.59 11.54 -16.30
C SER A 1 23.09 11.67 -17.72
N ILE A 2 22.71 12.88 -18.15
CA ILE A 2 22.40 13.10 -19.57
C ILE A 2 23.74 13.18 -20.31
N GLU A 3 23.98 12.26 -21.24
CA GLU A 3 25.18 12.28 -22.07
C GLU A 3 24.94 13.12 -23.31
N VAL A 4 25.84 14.09 -23.56
CA VAL A 4 25.79 14.98 -24.71
C VAL A 4 27.17 15.03 -25.34
N GLN A 5 27.23 15.05 -26.67
CA GLN A 5 28.47 15.27 -27.42
C GLN A 5 28.86 16.76 -27.34
N GLU A 6 29.62 17.10 -26.29
CA GLU A 6 30.04 18.48 -25.99
C GLU A 6 30.78 19.14 -27.17
N GLU A 7 31.66 18.41 -27.86
CA GLU A 7 32.40 18.92 -29.02
C GLU A 7 31.49 19.38 -30.16
N VAL A 8 30.40 18.65 -30.40
CA VAL A 8 29.41 19.00 -31.44
C VAL A 8 28.67 20.27 -31.06
N MET A 9 28.27 20.39 -29.78
CA MET A 9 27.55 21.57 -29.28
C MET A 9 28.43 22.82 -29.31
N LEU A 10 29.69 22.70 -28.87
CA LEU A 10 30.64 23.80 -28.91
C LEU A 10 30.95 24.25 -30.33
N SER A 11 31.18 23.30 -31.25
CA SER A 11 31.38 23.60 -32.68
C SER A 11 30.20 24.37 -33.26
N GLU A 12 28.97 24.00 -32.90
CA GLU A 12 27.77 24.67 -33.37
C GLU A 12 27.62 26.09 -32.80
N ILE A 13 27.88 26.28 -31.50
CA ILE A 13 27.87 27.61 -30.86
C ILE A 13 28.92 28.52 -31.51
N GLN A 14 30.14 28.02 -31.67
CA GLN A 14 31.22 28.78 -32.31
C GLN A 14 30.90 29.12 -33.76
N ARG A 15 30.35 28.16 -34.53
CA ARG A 15 29.93 28.39 -35.92
C ARG A 15 28.88 29.49 -36.05
N ARG A 16 27.93 29.57 -35.10
CA ARG A 16 26.84 30.55 -35.13
C ARG A 16 27.27 31.95 -34.66
N HIS A 17 28.19 32.03 -33.70
CA HIS A 17 28.49 33.30 -33.02
C HIS A 17 29.87 33.88 -33.37
N ILE A 18 30.83 33.08 -33.86
CA ILE A 18 32.16 33.52 -34.28
C ILE A 18 32.18 33.68 -35.80
N THR A 19 31.69 34.83 -36.28
CA THR A 19 31.55 35.11 -37.71
C THR A 19 32.84 35.61 -38.37
N ASN A 20 33.70 36.32 -37.63
CA ASN A 20 35.00 36.80 -38.11
C ASN A 20 36.16 35.95 -37.56
N ARG A 21 36.65 35.02 -38.39
CA ARG A 21 37.76 34.10 -38.03
C ARG A 21 39.14 34.76 -37.92
N GLN A 22 39.29 35.99 -38.41
CA GLN A 22 40.56 36.73 -38.37
C GLN A 22 40.61 37.75 -37.21
N SER A 23 39.59 37.76 -36.35
CA SER A 23 39.57 38.64 -35.18
C SER A 23 40.75 38.36 -34.25
N ILE A 24 41.40 39.43 -33.77
CA ILE A 24 42.45 39.35 -32.75
C ILE A 24 41.93 38.85 -31.40
N PHE A 25 40.62 38.90 -31.16
CA PHE A 25 39.95 38.44 -29.93
C PHE A 25 39.37 37.02 -30.06
N ARG A 26 39.73 36.28 -31.11
CA ARG A 26 39.12 34.98 -31.41
C ARG A 26 39.29 33.99 -30.25
N SER A 27 40.49 33.90 -29.69
CA SER A 27 40.82 33.01 -28.56
C SER A 27 39.95 33.27 -27.33
N GLU A 28 39.72 34.54 -27.02
CA GLU A 28 38.92 34.99 -25.89
C GLU A 28 37.45 34.65 -26.11
N ILE A 29 36.94 34.81 -27.33
CA ILE A 29 35.56 34.45 -27.69
C ILE A 29 35.36 32.94 -27.67
N GLU A 30 36.31 32.14 -28.17
CA GLU A 30 36.26 30.67 -28.11
C GLU A 30 36.28 30.18 -26.65
N THR A 31 37.11 30.80 -25.81
CA THR A 31 37.18 30.51 -24.37
C THR A 31 35.88 30.88 -23.67
N ALA A 32 35.31 32.05 -23.96
CA ALA A 32 34.03 32.49 -23.38
C ALA A 32 32.87 31.58 -23.80
N ALA A 33 32.86 31.11 -25.05
CA ALA A 33 31.86 30.16 -25.54
C ALA A 33 31.96 28.82 -24.81
N ALA A 34 33.18 28.29 -24.62
CA ALA A 34 33.41 27.05 -23.88
C ALA A 34 33.00 27.16 -22.41
N ASP A 35 33.40 28.24 -21.71
CA ASP A 35 32.99 28.48 -20.31
C ASP A 35 31.47 28.60 -20.19
N SER A 36 30.84 29.39 -21.06
CA SER A 36 29.40 29.63 -21.02
C SER A 36 28.61 28.34 -21.26
N TYR A 37 29.04 27.50 -22.20
CA TYR A 37 28.42 26.20 -22.44
C TYR A 37 28.52 25.32 -21.20
N LYS A 38 29.74 25.12 -20.70
CA LYS A 38 30.02 24.19 -19.60
C LYS A 38 29.38 24.61 -18.29
N ARG A 39 29.46 25.90 -17.94
CA ARG A 39 29.04 26.42 -16.62
C ARG A 39 27.57 26.81 -16.56
N LEU A 40 26.98 27.22 -17.69
CA LEU A 40 25.64 27.82 -17.69
C LEU A 40 24.66 27.03 -18.55
N ILE A 41 24.94 26.86 -19.85
CA ILE A 41 23.97 26.32 -20.81
C ILE A 41 23.70 24.84 -20.56
N ALA A 42 24.75 24.00 -20.55
CA ALA A 42 24.59 22.56 -20.39
C ALA A 42 23.94 22.19 -19.04
N PRO A 43 24.35 22.75 -17.89
CA PRO A 43 23.66 22.49 -16.62
C PRO A 43 22.21 22.99 -16.60
N SER A 44 21.89 24.09 -17.28
CA SER A 44 20.51 24.61 -17.32
C SER A 44 19.60 23.69 -18.12
N ILE A 45 20.03 23.29 -19.32
CA ILE A 45 19.28 22.36 -20.18
C ILE A 45 19.15 21.00 -19.50
N GLU A 46 20.21 20.49 -18.85
CA GLU A 46 20.13 19.22 -18.12
C GLU A 46 19.09 19.29 -16.99
N ARG A 47 19.06 20.39 -16.22
CA ARG A 47 18.03 20.57 -15.19
C ARG A 47 16.63 20.63 -15.78
N GLU A 48 16.45 21.37 -16.86
CA GLU A 48 15.14 21.50 -17.54
C GLU A 48 14.62 20.14 -18.02
N ILE A 49 15.46 19.37 -18.73
CA ILE A 49 15.09 18.02 -19.20
C ILE A 49 14.81 17.08 -18.02
N ARG A 50 15.62 17.13 -16.95
CA ARG A 50 15.37 16.30 -15.77
C ARG A 50 14.05 16.66 -15.09
N ASN A 51 13.74 17.95 -14.96
CA ASN A 51 12.47 18.39 -14.40
C ASN A 51 11.30 17.92 -15.26
N GLU A 52 11.36 18.07 -16.58
CA GLU A 52 10.30 17.57 -17.48
C GLU A 52 10.11 16.05 -17.37
N LEU A 53 11.21 15.29 -17.32
CA LEU A 53 11.14 13.83 -17.16
C LEU A 53 10.58 13.43 -15.79
N SER A 54 10.94 14.15 -14.73
CA SER A 54 10.39 13.95 -13.39
C SER A 54 8.89 14.26 -13.33
N GLU A 55 8.46 15.40 -13.87
CA GLU A 55 7.04 15.77 -13.94
C GLU A 55 6.22 14.71 -14.70
N ARG A 56 6.72 14.26 -15.85
CA ARG A 56 6.06 13.18 -16.61
C ARG A 56 5.99 11.86 -15.85
N ALA A 57 7.04 11.53 -15.09
CA ALA A 57 7.05 10.32 -14.27
C ALA A 57 6.07 10.42 -13.10
N ASP A 58 5.99 11.59 -12.47
CA ASP A 58 5.07 11.88 -11.36
C ASP A 58 3.61 11.83 -11.84
N ASP A 59 3.28 12.47 -12.97
CA ASP A 59 1.94 12.42 -13.58
C ASP A 59 1.51 10.98 -13.87
N HIS A 60 2.42 10.19 -14.44
CA HIS A 60 2.15 8.78 -14.70
C HIS A 60 1.94 7.99 -13.41
N ALA A 61 2.78 8.20 -12.39
CA ALA A 61 2.63 7.54 -11.09
C ALA A 61 1.30 7.90 -10.41
N ILE A 62 0.93 9.18 -10.39
CA ILE A 62 -0.35 9.66 -9.86
C ILE A 62 -1.51 9.00 -10.59
N HIS A 63 -1.46 8.91 -11.92
CA HIS A 63 -2.50 8.26 -12.70
C HIS A 63 -2.69 6.78 -12.32
N ILE A 64 -1.59 6.04 -12.14
CA ILE A 64 -1.63 4.65 -11.69
C ILE A 64 -2.19 4.55 -10.26
N PHE A 65 -1.77 5.41 -9.34
CA PHE A 65 -2.29 5.43 -7.97
C PHE A 65 -3.80 5.75 -7.93
N ALA A 66 -4.25 6.73 -8.71
CA ALA A 66 -5.66 7.08 -8.83
C ALA A 66 -6.48 5.90 -9.39
N THR A 67 -5.95 5.20 -10.40
CA THR A 67 -6.60 4.02 -10.98
C THR A 67 -6.69 2.88 -9.95
N ASN A 68 -5.62 2.62 -9.20
CA ASN A 68 -5.60 1.60 -8.16
C ASN A 68 -6.57 1.93 -7.03
N LEU A 69 -6.61 3.18 -6.56
CA LEU A 69 -7.55 3.63 -5.55
C LEU A 69 -8.99 3.50 -6.03
N LYS A 70 -9.29 3.92 -7.27
CA LYS A 70 -10.62 3.74 -7.86
C LYS A 70 -11.03 2.27 -7.88
N ASN A 71 -10.13 1.36 -8.27
CA ASN A 71 -10.43 -0.06 -8.30
C ASN A 71 -10.69 -0.63 -6.89
N LEU A 72 -10.01 -0.14 -5.86
CA LEU A 72 -10.29 -0.51 -4.47
C LEU A 72 -11.66 -0.01 -4.00
N LEU A 73 -12.00 1.25 -4.28
CA LEU A 73 -13.27 1.87 -3.89
C LEU A 73 -14.48 1.26 -4.60
N MET A 74 -14.29 0.77 -5.83
CA MET A 74 -15.37 0.20 -6.65
C MET A 74 -15.52 -1.32 -6.46
N GLN A 75 -14.85 -1.92 -5.48
CA GLN A 75 -15.04 -3.34 -5.18
C GLN A 75 -16.49 -3.59 -4.72
N PRO A 76 -17.15 -4.66 -5.20
CA PRO A 76 -18.50 -5.00 -4.76
C PRO A 76 -18.54 -5.25 -3.24
N PRO A 77 -19.50 -4.65 -2.51
CA PRO A 77 -19.66 -4.86 -1.07
C PRO A 77 -20.22 -6.26 -0.77
N VAL A 78 -19.84 -6.81 0.39
CA VAL A 78 -20.42 -8.05 0.92
C VAL A 78 -21.36 -7.72 2.08
N LYS A 79 -22.66 -7.75 1.81
CA LYS A 79 -23.71 -7.40 2.79
C LYS A 79 -24.25 -8.62 3.50
N ASP A 80 -24.84 -8.38 4.67
CA ASP A 80 -25.62 -9.36 5.42
C ASP A 80 -24.81 -10.61 5.83
N LYS A 81 -23.52 -10.40 6.17
CA LYS A 81 -22.59 -11.45 6.59
C LYS A 81 -21.89 -11.08 7.89
N ILE A 82 -21.68 -12.06 8.75
CA ILE A 82 -20.83 -11.92 9.93
C ILE A 82 -19.38 -12.19 9.53
N ILE A 83 -18.52 -11.18 9.70
CA ILE A 83 -17.15 -11.16 9.18
C ILE A 83 -16.15 -11.14 10.33
N MET A 84 -15.13 -12.00 10.24
CA MET A 84 -13.96 -11.96 11.11
C MET A 84 -12.78 -11.35 10.36
N GLY A 85 -12.31 -10.18 10.79
CA GLY A 85 -11.09 -9.55 10.29
C GLY A 85 -9.87 -10.03 11.06
N ILE A 86 -8.83 -10.44 10.33
CA ILE A 86 -7.52 -10.80 10.87
C ILE A 86 -6.48 -9.85 10.28
N ASP A 87 -5.74 -9.17 11.16
CA ASP A 87 -4.54 -8.38 10.83
C ASP A 87 -3.30 -9.26 11.11
N PRO A 88 -2.65 -9.81 10.07
CA PRO A 88 -1.52 -10.71 10.24
C PRO A 88 -0.30 -10.02 10.83
N ALA A 89 0.40 -10.69 11.75
CA ALA A 89 1.74 -10.28 12.16
C ALA A 89 2.52 -11.46 12.77
N TYR A 90 3.84 -11.34 12.76
CA TYR A 90 4.74 -12.26 13.47
C TYR A 90 4.83 -11.90 14.97
N ARG A 91 5.78 -11.03 15.34
CA ARG A 91 6.16 -10.75 16.74
C ARG A 91 5.05 -10.16 17.60
N THR A 92 4.21 -9.29 17.02
CA THR A 92 3.15 -8.58 17.75
C THR A 92 1.84 -9.38 17.81
N GLY A 93 1.81 -10.60 17.24
CA GLY A 93 0.63 -11.45 17.15
C GLY A 93 -0.36 -10.98 16.07
N CYS A 94 -1.14 -11.91 15.53
CA CYS A 94 -2.25 -11.57 14.65
C CYS A 94 -3.41 -11.06 15.50
N LYS A 95 -3.98 -9.93 15.13
CA LYS A 95 -5.15 -9.39 15.83
C LYS A 95 -6.38 -9.92 15.10
N VAL A 96 -7.45 -10.13 15.85
CA VAL A 96 -8.71 -10.70 15.37
C VAL A 96 -9.84 -9.79 15.85
N ALA A 97 -10.78 -9.48 14.98
CA ALA A 97 -12.01 -8.75 15.31
C ALA A 97 -13.19 -9.36 14.55
N VAL A 98 -14.31 -9.57 15.24
CA VAL A 98 -15.56 -10.03 14.63
C VAL A 98 -16.53 -8.85 14.56
N ILE A 99 -17.16 -8.67 13.40
CA ILE A 99 -18.24 -7.70 13.19
C ILE A 99 -19.52 -8.43 12.78
N ASP A 100 -20.68 -7.92 13.20
CA ASP A 100 -21.99 -8.41 12.74
C ASP A 100 -22.34 -7.89 11.33
N GLU A 101 -23.51 -8.26 10.81
CA GLU A 101 -23.99 -7.81 9.50
C GLU A 101 -24.12 -6.29 9.33
N THR A 102 -24.15 -5.53 10.43
CA THR A 102 -24.24 -4.06 10.41
C THR A 102 -22.87 -3.37 10.47
N GLY A 103 -21.80 -4.15 10.66
CA GLY A 103 -20.45 -3.63 10.85
C GLY A 103 -20.14 -3.24 12.28
N LYS A 104 -20.99 -3.61 13.24
CA LYS A 104 -20.76 -3.38 14.66
C LYS A 104 -19.75 -4.39 15.19
N TYR A 105 -18.75 -3.90 15.91
CA TYR A 105 -17.78 -4.74 16.60
C TYR A 105 -18.45 -5.59 17.69
N LEU A 106 -18.17 -6.89 17.66
CA LEU A 106 -18.70 -7.87 18.62
C LEU A 106 -17.65 -8.25 19.67
N GLU A 107 -16.51 -8.78 19.22
CA GLU A 107 -15.42 -9.23 20.07
C GLU A 107 -14.14 -9.38 19.25
N GLY A 108 -12.99 -9.45 19.92
CA GLY A 108 -11.71 -9.66 19.28
C GLY A 108 -10.65 -10.14 20.27
N ALA A 109 -9.53 -10.60 19.74
CA ALA A 109 -8.40 -11.08 20.52
C ALA A 109 -7.09 -10.88 19.75
N THR A 110 -5.97 -11.03 20.46
CA THR A 110 -4.64 -11.17 19.85
C THR A 110 -4.20 -12.62 19.99
N ILE A 111 -3.92 -13.26 18.86
CA ILE A 111 -3.42 -14.63 18.76
C ILE A 111 -1.96 -14.63 18.30
N PHE A 112 -1.20 -15.67 18.63
CA PHE A 112 0.23 -15.76 18.30
C PHE A 112 0.55 -17.05 17.52
N PRO A 113 -0.05 -17.26 16.32
CA PRO A 113 0.14 -18.48 15.56
C PRO A 113 1.57 -18.65 15.02
N HIS A 114 2.25 -17.53 14.75
CA HIS A 114 3.53 -17.50 14.04
C HIS A 114 4.73 -17.29 14.96
N ALA A 115 5.92 -17.35 14.39
CA ALA A 115 7.16 -17.05 15.11
C ALA A 115 7.12 -15.64 15.73
N PRO A 116 7.71 -15.45 16.93
CA PRO A 116 8.50 -16.42 17.70
C PRO A 116 7.69 -17.37 18.60
N GLN A 117 6.40 -17.13 18.86
CA GLN A 117 5.64 -17.91 19.84
C GLN A 117 5.13 -19.25 19.28
N ASN A 118 4.81 -19.32 17.99
CA ASN A 118 4.36 -20.53 17.29
C ASN A 118 3.19 -21.27 17.98
N ARG A 119 2.24 -20.53 18.56
CA ARG A 119 1.09 -21.09 19.29
C ARG A 119 -0.08 -21.39 18.36
N VAL A 120 0.17 -22.26 17.37
CA VAL A 120 -0.78 -22.62 16.31
C VAL A 120 -2.08 -23.19 16.87
N PHE A 121 -1.99 -24.12 17.82
CA PHE A 121 -3.18 -24.77 18.41
C PHE A 121 -4.06 -23.79 19.20
N GLU A 122 -3.46 -22.97 20.07
CA GLU A 122 -4.18 -21.93 20.82
C GLU A 122 -4.86 -20.93 19.87
N ALA A 123 -4.15 -20.54 18.80
CA ALA A 123 -4.69 -19.65 17.78
C ALA A 123 -5.90 -20.26 17.06
N LYS A 124 -5.79 -21.50 16.56
CA LYS A 124 -6.92 -22.20 15.93
C LYS A 124 -8.10 -22.37 16.87
N SER A 125 -7.86 -22.70 18.14
CA SER A 125 -8.91 -22.84 19.15
C SER A 125 -9.65 -21.51 19.40
N ALA A 126 -8.91 -20.39 19.50
CA ALA A 126 -9.51 -19.06 19.64
C ALA A 126 -10.33 -18.66 18.40
N LEU A 127 -9.80 -18.90 17.19
CA LEU A 127 -10.52 -18.65 15.95
C LEU A 127 -11.79 -19.50 15.86
N ARG A 128 -11.70 -20.80 16.16
CA ARG A 128 -12.84 -21.73 16.18
C ARG A 128 -13.90 -21.28 17.18
N HIS A 129 -13.49 -20.83 18.38
CA HIS A 129 -14.41 -20.30 19.37
C HIS A 129 -15.24 -19.14 18.82
N PHE A 130 -14.60 -18.16 18.17
CA PHE A 130 -15.31 -17.03 17.57
C PHE A 130 -16.20 -17.44 16.40
N ILE A 131 -15.71 -18.34 15.54
CA ILE A 131 -16.48 -18.90 14.43
C ILE A 131 -17.77 -19.53 14.96
N ASP A 132 -17.69 -20.39 15.96
CA ASP A 132 -18.85 -21.09 16.51
C ASP A 132 -19.77 -20.17 17.33
N LYS A 133 -19.22 -19.25 18.11
CA LYS A 133 -20.00 -18.32 18.94
C LYS A 133 -20.82 -17.35 18.10
N TYR A 134 -20.22 -16.79 17.04
CA TYR A 134 -20.83 -15.75 16.24
C TYR A 134 -21.39 -16.24 14.92
N GLN A 135 -21.26 -17.54 14.61
CA GLN A 135 -21.64 -18.09 13.32
C GLN A 135 -20.96 -17.33 12.16
N THR A 136 -19.67 -17.00 12.31
CA THR A 136 -18.88 -16.33 11.26
C THR A 136 -18.99 -17.08 9.94
N GLU A 137 -19.17 -16.32 8.86
CA GLU A 137 -19.31 -16.83 7.49
C GLU A 137 -18.09 -16.51 6.63
N ILE A 138 -17.41 -15.39 6.91
CA ILE A 138 -16.24 -14.95 6.14
C ILE A 138 -15.10 -14.52 7.05
N ILE A 139 -13.89 -14.97 6.73
CA ILE A 139 -12.64 -14.52 7.36
C ILE A 139 -11.90 -13.59 6.39
N ALA A 140 -11.86 -12.29 6.69
CA ALA A 140 -11.10 -11.28 5.97
C ALA A 140 -9.66 -11.21 6.51
N ILE A 141 -8.66 -11.50 5.68
CA ILE A 141 -7.25 -11.51 6.06
C ILE A 141 -6.55 -10.33 5.41
N GLY A 142 -5.92 -9.46 6.21
CA GLY A 142 -5.09 -8.37 5.71
C GLY A 142 -3.94 -8.89 4.83
N ASN A 143 -3.64 -8.19 3.74
CA ASN A 143 -2.58 -8.56 2.80
C ASN A 143 -1.17 -8.13 3.24
N GLY A 144 -0.98 -7.86 4.52
CA GLY A 144 0.26 -7.40 5.12
C GLY A 144 1.30 -8.47 5.42
N THR A 145 2.10 -8.17 6.45
CA THR A 145 3.19 -9.03 6.92
C THR A 145 2.64 -10.30 7.56
N ALA A 146 3.19 -11.48 7.22
CA ALA A 146 2.70 -12.78 7.68
C ALA A 146 1.30 -13.19 7.14
N SER A 147 0.81 -12.52 6.09
CA SER A 147 -0.49 -12.82 5.48
C SER A 147 -0.57 -14.23 4.91
N ARG A 148 0.49 -14.70 4.23
CA ARG A 148 0.54 -16.06 3.66
C ARG A 148 0.50 -17.15 4.73
N GLU A 149 1.23 -16.97 5.83
CA GLU A 149 1.23 -17.93 6.93
C GLU A 149 -0.12 -17.95 7.65
N THR A 150 -0.76 -16.78 7.78
CA THR A 150 -2.10 -16.65 8.35
C THR A 150 -3.16 -17.26 7.44
N GLU A 151 -3.05 -17.06 6.12
CA GLU A 151 -3.88 -17.70 5.11
C GLU A 151 -3.79 -19.22 5.20
N ALA A 152 -2.58 -19.78 5.28
CA ALA A 152 -2.39 -21.22 5.43
C ALA A 152 -3.04 -21.77 6.70
N LEU A 153 -2.88 -21.08 7.84
CA LEU A 153 -3.52 -21.44 9.11
C LEU A 153 -5.06 -21.45 8.99
N VAL A 154 -5.62 -20.39 8.39
CA VAL A 154 -7.07 -20.23 8.23
C VAL A 154 -7.63 -21.26 7.25
N ALA A 155 -6.95 -21.51 6.13
CA ALA A 155 -7.36 -22.50 5.15
C ALA A 155 -7.37 -23.93 5.75
N GLU A 156 -6.37 -24.26 6.56
CA GLU A 156 -6.32 -25.54 7.28
C GLU A 156 -7.48 -25.66 8.27
N LEU A 157 -7.73 -24.63 9.08
CA LEU A 157 -8.86 -24.59 10.03
C LEU A 157 -10.22 -24.73 9.34
N ILE A 158 -10.43 -24.05 8.20
CA ILE A 158 -11.66 -24.21 7.41
C ILE A 158 -11.80 -25.63 6.89
N GLY A 159 -10.69 -26.26 6.47
CA GLY A 159 -10.67 -27.66 6.04
C GLY A 159 -11.07 -28.62 7.16
N GLU A 160 -10.55 -28.43 8.37
CA GLU A 160 -10.91 -29.19 9.57
C GLU A 160 -12.41 -29.04 9.90
N ILE A 161 -12.92 -27.80 9.94
CA ILE A 161 -14.33 -27.52 10.21
C ILE A 161 -15.24 -28.17 9.15
N LYS A 162 -14.87 -28.12 7.88
CA LYS A 162 -15.66 -28.69 6.79
C LYS A 162 -15.73 -30.22 6.85
N GLN A 163 -14.74 -30.90 7.43
CA GLN A 163 -14.81 -32.35 7.67
C GLN A 163 -15.79 -32.70 8.78
N GLU A 164 -15.89 -31.84 9.81
CA GLU A 164 -16.81 -32.03 10.94
C GLU A 164 -18.25 -31.58 10.63
N THR A 165 -18.40 -30.52 9.83
CA THR A 165 -19.67 -29.86 9.54
C THR A 165 -19.72 -29.47 8.05
N PRO A 166 -19.94 -30.43 7.13
CA PRO A 166 -19.87 -30.21 5.69
C PRO A 166 -20.84 -29.16 5.13
N GLU A 167 -21.95 -28.95 5.82
CA GLU A 167 -23.00 -27.97 5.48
C GLU A 167 -22.62 -26.52 5.83
N ARG A 168 -21.56 -26.32 6.61
CA ARG A 168 -21.15 -24.98 7.03
C ARG A 168 -20.39 -24.26 5.93
N GLU A 169 -20.98 -23.17 5.44
CA GLU A 169 -20.36 -22.29 4.45
C GLU A 169 -19.47 -21.24 5.13
N LEU A 170 -18.20 -21.61 5.36
CA LEU A 170 -17.16 -20.71 5.85
C LEU A 170 -16.08 -20.54 4.77
N VAL A 171 -15.78 -19.30 4.42
CA VAL A 171 -14.76 -18.95 3.43
C VAL A 171 -13.78 -17.91 3.97
N TYR A 172 -12.64 -17.75 3.31
CA TYR A 172 -11.72 -16.65 3.58
C TYR A 172 -11.48 -15.81 2.33
N ILE A 173 -11.05 -14.58 2.53
CA ILE A 173 -10.66 -13.67 1.46
C ILE A 173 -9.50 -12.77 1.91
N ILE A 174 -8.61 -12.45 0.98
CA ILE A 174 -7.52 -11.50 1.21
C ILE A 174 -8.03 -10.07 0.93
N VAL A 175 -7.84 -9.18 1.89
CA VAL A 175 -8.29 -7.79 1.84
C VAL A 175 -7.09 -6.85 1.91
N ASN A 176 -7.17 -5.74 1.18
CA ASN A 176 -6.15 -4.71 1.24
C ASN A 176 -6.18 -3.99 2.61
N GLU A 177 -5.08 -3.99 3.34
CA GLU A 177 -4.97 -3.35 4.66
C GLU A 177 -4.39 -1.92 4.60
N ALA A 178 -4.06 -1.40 3.42
CA ALA A 178 -3.43 -0.09 3.27
C ALA A 178 -4.30 1.01 3.88
N GLY A 179 -3.72 1.78 4.79
CA GLY A 179 -4.45 2.82 5.52
C GLY A 179 -5.20 2.35 6.77
N ALA A 180 -5.28 1.05 7.06
CA ALA A 180 -5.92 0.58 8.30
C ALA A 180 -5.17 1.08 9.55
N SER A 181 -3.84 1.13 9.48
CA SER A 181 -2.98 1.71 10.51
C SER A 181 -3.12 3.23 10.64
N VAL A 182 -3.41 3.93 9.54
CA VAL A 182 -3.67 5.38 9.54
C VAL A 182 -5.03 5.67 10.17
N TYR A 183 -6.07 4.93 9.77
CA TYR A 183 -7.40 4.98 10.39
C TYR A 183 -7.29 4.75 11.89
N SER A 184 -6.58 3.70 12.31
CA SER A 184 -6.60 3.28 13.71
C SER A 184 -5.94 4.26 14.69
N ALA A 185 -5.03 5.09 14.19
CA ALA A 185 -4.41 6.20 14.91
C ALA A 185 -5.18 7.53 14.80
N SER A 186 -6.19 7.59 13.92
CA SER A 186 -6.95 8.81 13.63
C SER A 186 -7.84 9.26 14.80
N LYS A 187 -8.24 10.54 14.77
CA LYS A 187 -9.23 11.07 15.72
C LYS A 187 -10.61 10.45 15.54
N VAL A 188 -11.00 10.16 14.30
CA VAL A 188 -12.31 9.56 13.97
C VAL A 188 -12.41 8.18 14.62
N ALA A 189 -11.41 7.33 14.44
CA ALA A 189 -11.41 5.99 15.02
C ALA A 189 -11.39 6.02 16.56
N LYS A 190 -10.77 7.02 17.19
CA LYS A 190 -10.83 7.24 18.64
C LYS A 190 -12.21 7.66 19.14
N VAL A 191 -12.98 8.39 18.33
CA VAL A 191 -14.37 8.75 18.65
C VAL A 191 -15.28 7.55 18.48
N GLU A 192 -15.07 6.76 17.42
CA GLU A 192 -15.88 5.58 17.13
C GLU A 192 -15.65 4.44 18.14
N PHE A 193 -14.39 4.22 18.52
CA PHE A 193 -13.98 3.19 19.47
C PHE A 193 -13.07 3.80 20.56
N PRO A 194 -13.63 4.50 21.55
CA PRO A 194 -12.86 5.16 22.61
C PRO A 194 -12.09 4.19 23.49
N GLU A 195 -12.72 3.06 23.80
CA GLU A 195 -12.20 2.05 24.73
C GLU A 195 -11.23 1.04 24.08
N LEU A 196 -11.07 1.09 22.75
CA LEU A 196 -10.20 0.17 22.02
C LEU A 196 -8.81 0.75 21.78
N GLU A 197 -7.81 -0.12 21.81
CA GLU A 197 -6.46 0.23 21.40
C GLU A 197 -6.37 0.45 19.88
N ALA A 198 -5.33 1.16 19.43
CA ALA A 198 -5.14 1.42 18.00
C ALA A 198 -4.99 0.13 17.17
N SER A 199 -4.33 -0.90 17.69
CA SER A 199 -4.24 -2.19 16.99
C SER A 199 -5.62 -2.79 16.70
N GLN A 200 -6.50 -2.83 17.71
CA GLN A 200 -7.85 -3.38 17.58
C GLN A 200 -8.74 -2.56 16.63
N ARG A 201 -8.58 -1.24 16.60
CA ARG A 201 -9.31 -0.37 15.65
C ARG A 201 -8.94 -0.68 14.20
N GLY A 202 -7.66 -0.91 13.91
CA GLY A 202 -7.20 -1.25 12.55
C GLY A 202 -7.85 -2.53 12.03
N ASN A 203 -8.01 -3.52 12.90
CA ASN A 203 -8.64 -4.80 12.57
C ASN A 203 -10.11 -4.71 12.20
N ILE A 204 -10.86 -3.87 12.92
CA ILE A 204 -12.26 -3.61 12.59
C ILE A 204 -12.36 -3.05 11.18
N SER A 205 -11.42 -2.17 10.79
CA SER A 205 -11.36 -1.62 9.42
C SER A 205 -11.12 -2.71 8.37
N ILE A 206 -10.27 -3.72 8.62
CA ILE A 206 -10.06 -4.82 7.67
C ILE A 206 -11.37 -5.58 7.40
N ALA A 207 -12.14 -5.89 8.44
CA ALA A 207 -13.43 -6.57 8.29
C ALA A 207 -14.46 -5.70 7.56
N ARG A 208 -14.55 -4.41 7.91
CA ARG A 208 -15.51 -3.47 7.31
C ARG A 208 -15.20 -3.12 5.86
N ARG A 209 -13.92 -3.14 5.45
CA ARG A 209 -13.53 -2.96 4.04
C ARG A 209 -14.11 -4.03 3.15
N LEU A 210 -14.26 -5.26 3.64
CA LEU A 210 -14.92 -6.30 2.88
C LEU A 210 -16.43 -6.07 2.81
N MET A 211 -17.03 -5.59 3.90
CA MET A 211 -18.45 -5.29 3.98
C MET A 211 -18.85 -4.20 3.00
N ASP A 212 -18.17 -3.04 3.05
CA ASP A 212 -18.36 -1.94 2.12
C ASP A 212 -17.04 -1.17 1.94
N PRO A 213 -16.28 -1.49 0.87
CA PRO A 213 -14.99 -0.85 0.60
C PRO A 213 -15.10 0.67 0.45
N LEU A 214 -16.18 1.16 -0.17
CA LEU A 214 -16.37 2.58 -0.40
C LEU A 214 -16.66 3.31 0.91
N ALA A 215 -17.55 2.77 1.75
CA ALA A 215 -17.92 3.42 3.01
C ALA A 215 -16.77 3.44 4.04
N GLU A 216 -15.90 2.44 4.02
CA GLU A 216 -14.81 2.30 5.00
C GLU A 216 -13.53 3.06 4.60
N LEU A 217 -13.32 3.34 3.30
CA LEU A 217 -12.11 4.03 2.81
C LEU A 217 -12.26 5.55 2.66
N VAL A 218 -13.43 6.13 3.00
CA VAL A 218 -13.75 7.57 2.82
C VAL A 218 -13.82 8.36 4.13
#